data_AF-A0AAD5M0B3-F1
#
_entry.id   AF-A0AAD5M0B3-F1
#
_cell.length_a   1.000
_cell.length_b   1.000
_cell.length_c   1.000
_cell.angle_alpha   90.00
_cell.angle_beta   90.00
_cell.angle_gamma   90.00
#
_symmetry.space_group_name_H-M   'P 1'
#
loop_
_entity.id
_entity.type
_entity.pdbx_description
1 polymer ?
#
loop_
_entity_poly.entity_id
_entity_poly.type
_entity_poly.pdbx_seq_one_letter_code
_entity_poly.pdbx_strand_id
1 'polypeptide(L)'
;MKSWSQCISVLQGVQRLGDDRNLLRNVLTNFNREFDAVISEQRDYCIADLKLRDVVRAHVKRAVVPPYCSLMQRVEACGMQFFTRQYKYPKKSWNRISIDFSMHLAIVLF
;
A
#
# COMPACT_ATOMS: atom_id res chain seq x y z
N MET A 1 -14.53 4.60 -2.40
CA MET A 1 -13.28 5.11 -1.76
C MET A 1 -13.27 5.05 -0.23
N LYS A 2 -14.40 4.89 0.48
CA LYS A 2 -14.41 4.76 1.96
C LYS A 2 -13.50 3.63 2.46
N SER A 3 -13.46 2.49 1.78
CA SER A 3 -12.59 1.35 2.10
C SER A 3 -11.10 1.71 2.13
N TRP A 4 -10.61 2.49 1.17
CA TRP A 4 -9.20 2.94 1.12
C TRP A 4 -8.87 4.10 2.06
N SER A 5 -9.87 4.74 2.69
CA SER A 5 -9.67 5.98 3.47
C SER A 5 -8.76 5.78 4.68
N GLN A 6 -8.88 4.66 5.38
CA GLN A 6 -8.04 4.33 6.55
C GLN A 6 -6.59 4.10 6.13
N CYS A 7 -6.38 3.30 5.07
CA CYS A 7 -5.07 3.04 4.50
C CYS A 7 -4.37 4.33 4.03
N ILE A 8 -5.11 5.22 3.35
CA ILE A 8 -4.61 6.54 2.93
C ILE A 8 -4.31 7.42 4.14
N SER A 9 -5.16 7.42 5.16
CA SER A 9 -4.98 8.23 6.38
C SER A 9 -3.72 7.85 7.15
N VAL A 10 -3.35 6.56 7.19
CA VAL A 10 -2.08 6.11 7.81
C VAL A 10 -0.86 6.68 7.07
N LEU A 11 -0.98 6.87 5.75
CA LEU A 11 0.07 7.43 4.91
C LEU A 11 0.06 8.98 4.87
N GLN A 12 -1.01 9.61 5.36
CA GLN A 12 -1.07 11.06 5.47
C GLN A 12 -0.08 11.55 6.53
N GLY A 13 0.64 12.62 6.19
CA GLY A 13 1.65 13.18 7.10
C GLY A 13 2.94 12.36 7.17
N VAL A 14 3.11 11.30 6.35
CA VAL A 14 4.39 10.58 6.23
C VAL A 14 5.53 11.54 5.92
N GLN A 15 5.30 12.62 5.17
CA GLN A 15 6.29 13.67 4.87
C GLN A 15 6.71 14.52 6.07
N ARG A 16 5.92 14.53 7.15
CA ARG A 16 6.18 15.28 8.38
C ARG A 16 6.82 14.43 9.48
N LEU A 17 6.88 13.10 9.28
CA LEU A 17 7.57 12.21 10.21
C LEU A 17 9.06 12.59 10.26
N GLY A 18 9.68 12.67 11.42
CA GLY A 18 11.14 12.73 11.49
C GLY A 18 11.76 11.38 11.11
N ASP A 19 13.06 11.24 11.32
CA ASP A 19 13.78 9.96 11.22
C ASP A 19 13.57 9.07 12.46
N ASP A 20 12.43 9.23 13.14
CA ASP A 20 12.06 8.44 14.31
C ASP A 20 11.68 7.02 13.88
N ARG A 21 12.59 6.09 14.18
CA ARG A 21 12.48 4.68 13.84
C ARG A 21 11.27 4.00 14.47
N ASN A 22 10.83 4.41 15.65
CA ASN A 22 9.66 3.83 16.30
C ASN A 22 8.36 4.30 15.63
N LEU A 23 8.28 5.60 15.30
CA LEU A 23 7.15 6.13 14.55
C LEU A 23 7.04 5.51 13.15
N LEU A 24 8.16 5.40 12.42
CA LEU A 24 8.18 4.74 11.11
C LEU A 24 7.75 3.27 11.19
N ARG A 25 8.16 2.54 12.24
CA ARG A 25 7.75 1.15 12.46
C ARG A 25 6.25 1.03 12.72
N ASN A 26 5.70 1.94 13.52
CA ASN A 26 4.27 1.99 13.81
C ASN A 26 3.46 2.31 12.56
N VAL A 27 3.89 3.29 11.77
CA VAL A 27 3.25 3.65 10.49
C VAL A 27 3.29 2.48 9.50
N LEU A 28 4.43 1.80 9.36
CA LEU A 28 4.56 0.59 8.54
C LEU A 28 3.61 -0.53 8.98
N THR A 29 3.56 -0.79 10.28
CA THR A 29 2.73 -1.87 10.85
C THR A 29 1.24 -1.58 10.63
N ASN A 30 0.82 -0.34 10.91
CA ASN A 30 -0.55 0.10 10.69
C ASN A 30 -0.90 0.08 9.21
N PHE A 31 0.01 0.54 8.34
CA PHE A 31 -0.22 0.50 6.90
C PHE A 31 -0.44 -0.93 6.41
N ASN A 32 0.42 -1.87 6.80
CA ASN A 32 0.28 -3.28 6.41
C ASN A 32 -1.06 -3.86 6.87
N ARG A 33 -1.48 -3.58 8.12
CA ARG A 33 -2.76 -4.05 8.65
C ARG A 33 -3.94 -3.51 7.87
N GLU A 34 -4.01 -2.19 7.67
CA GLU A 34 -5.11 -1.57 6.94
C GLU A 34 -5.11 -1.99 5.47
N PHE A 35 -3.92 -2.13 4.86
CA PHE A 35 -3.78 -2.62 3.50
C PHE A 35 -4.29 -4.06 3.35
N ASP A 36 -3.85 -4.98 4.23
CA ASP A 36 -4.31 -6.37 4.25
C ASP A 36 -5.83 -6.46 4.45
N ALA A 37 -6.41 -5.64 5.33
CA ALA A 37 -7.85 -5.60 5.57
C ALA A 37 -8.63 -5.16 4.31
N VAL A 38 -8.16 -4.11 3.63
CA VAL A 38 -8.80 -3.59 2.41
C VAL A 38 -8.69 -4.59 1.25
N ILE A 39 -7.57 -5.29 1.12
CA ILE A 39 -7.41 -6.35 0.11
C ILE A 39 -8.31 -7.54 0.43
N SER A 40 -8.41 -7.94 1.70
CA SER A 40 -9.30 -9.03 2.13
C SER A 40 -10.77 -8.69 1.87
N GLU A 41 -11.19 -7.46 2.15
CA GLU A 41 -12.56 -7.01 1.87
C GLU A 41 -12.84 -6.95 0.37
N GLN A 42 -11.87 -6.53 -0.44
CA GLN A 42 -12.04 -6.36 -1.89
C GLN A 42 -11.91 -7.67 -2.67
N ARG A 43 -11.51 -8.77 -2.03
CA ARG A 43 -11.25 -10.05 -2.67
C ARG A 43 -12.49 -10.63 -3.36
N ASP A 44 -13.69 -10.43 -2.82
CA ASP A 44 -14.90 -11.02 -3.41
C ASP A 44 -15.60 -10.07 -4.41
N TYR A 45 -15.04 -8.88 -4.64
CA TYR A 45 -15.60 -7.89 -5.57
C TYR A 45 -15.05 -8.08 -6.98
N CYS A 46 -15.95 -8.25 -7.95
CA CYS A 46 -15.61 -8.29 -9.37
C CYS A 46 -16.14 -7.04 -10.08
N ILE A 47 -15.27 -6.30 -10.76
CA ILE A 47 -15.65 -5.23 -11.68
C ILE A 47 -15.60 -5.80 -13.10
N ALA A 48 -16.76 -6.19 -13.62
CA ALA A 48 -16.88 -6.77 -14.97
C ALA A 48 -16.49 -5.78 -16.08
N ASP A 49 -16.73 -4.48 -15.87
CA ASP A 49 -16.32 -3.43 -16.80
C ASP A 49 -14.82 -3.18 -16.69
N LEU A 50 -14.09 -3.56 -17.75
CA LEU A 50 -12.64 -3.44 -17.82
C LEU A 50 -12.16 -1.97 -17.76
N LYS A 51 -12.92 -1.04 -18.34
CA LYS A 51 -12.57 0.38 -18.35
C LYS A 51 -12.78 1.00 -16.97
N LEU A 52 -13.88 0.67 -16.32
CA LEU A 52 -14.14 1.09 -14.94
C LEU A 52 -13.10 0.52 -13.98
N ARG A 53 -12.74 -0.76 -14.14
CA ARG A 53 -11.67 -1.40 -13.37
C ARG A 53 -10.35 -0.63 -13.51
N ASP A 54 -9.98 -0.26 -14.72
CA ASP A 54 -8.74 0.48 -14.97
C ASP A 54 -8.78 1.90 -14.37
N VAL A 55 -9.94 2.58 -14.43
CA VAL A 55 -10.15 3.89 -13.79
C VAL A 55 -10.01 3.78 -12.26
N VAL A 56 -10.68 2.81 -11.64
CA VAL A 56 -10.61 2.58 -10.18
C VAL A 56 -9.19 2.25 -9.76
N ARG A 57 -8.51 1.36 -10.49
CA ARG A 57 -7.11 0.99 -10.26
C ARG A 57 -6.18 2.20 -10.37
N ALA A 58 -6.33 3.01 -11.43
CA ALA A 58 -5.52 4.21 -11.61
C ALA A 58 -5.73 5.21 -10.48
N HIS A 59 -6.97 5.36 -10.01
CA HIS A 59 -7.32 6.26 -8.92
C HIS A 59 -6.70 5.81 -7.59
N VAL A 60 -6.85 4.54 -7.21
CA VAL A 60 -6.23 3.97 -5.99
C VAL A 60 -4.70 4.10 -6.06
N LYS A 61 -4.11 3.78 -7.22
CA LYS A 61 -2.65 3.87 -7.42
C LYS A 61 -2.14 5.30 -7.19
N ARG A 62 -2.80 6.31 -7.76
CA ARG A 62 -2.42 7.73 -7.58
C ARG A 62 -2.51 8.17 -6.12
N ALA A 63 -3.47 7.65 -5.36
CA ALA A 63 -3.67 8.02 -3.97
C ALA A 63 -2.66 7.35 -3.01
N VAL A 64 -2.30 6.08 -3.25
CA VAL A 64 -1.51 5.28 -2.29
C VAL A 64 -0.02 5.25 -2.63
N VAL A 65 0.34 5.16 -3.92
CA VAL A 65 1.74 4.93 -4.32
C VAL A 65 2.66 6.08 -3.95
N PRO A 66 2.37 7.36 -4.25
CA PRO A 66 3.27 8.46 -3.92
C PRO A 66 3.62 8.54 -2.42
N PRO A 67 2.66 8.55 -1.48
CA PRO A 67 3.00 8.66 -0.07
C PRO A 67 3.64 7.38 0.50
N TYR A 68 3.31 6.21 -0.04
CA TYR A 68 4.02 4.97 0.33
C TYR A 68 5.48 4.98 -0.12
N CYS A 69 5.77 5.46 -1.33
CA CYS A 69 7.14 5.62 -1.81
C CYS A 69 7.96 6.54 -0.90
N SER A 70 7.36 7.64 -0.43
CA SER A 70 7.99 8.53 0.56
C SER A 70 8.25 7.84 1.90
N LEU A 71 7.32 6.99 2.37
CA LEU A 71 7.53 6.20 3.59
C LEU A 71 8.73 5.26 3.42
N MET A 72 8.80 4.56 2.29
CA MET A 72 9.90 3.62 2.03
C MET A 72 11.25 4.31 1.88
N GLN A 73 11.31 5.50 1.27
CA GLN A 73 12.56 6.29 1.22
C GLN A 73 13.09 6.59 2.63
N ARG A 74 12.21 6.89 3.58
CA ARG A 74 12.60 7.16 4.98
C ARG A 74 13.03 5.90 5.71
N VAL A 75 12.31 4.81 5.51
CA VAL A 75 12.68 3.49 6.05
C VAL A 75 14.05 3.04 5.53
N GLU A 76 14.33 3.30 4.26
CA GLU A 76 15.65 3.08 3.65
C GLU A 76 16.73 3.98 4.29
N ALA A 77 16.45 5.28 4.42
CA ALA A 77 17.37 6.24 5.04
C ALA A 77 17.70 5.92 6.51
N CYS A 78 16.72 5.45 7.29
CA CYS A 78 16.91 5.03 8.68
C CYS A 78 17.60 3.67 8.83
N GLY A 79 17.81 2.93 7.73
CA GLY A 79 18.38 1.59 7.71
C GLY A 79 17.31 0.49 7.71
N MET A 80 17.12 -0.15 6.56
CA MET A 80 16.10 -1.20 6.35
C MET A 80 16.21 -2.38 7.34
N GLN A 81 17.43 -2.67 7.81
CA GLN A 81 17.72 -3.73 8.77
C GLN A 81 16.93 -3.59 10.09
N PHE A 82 16.52 -2.37 10.46
CA PHE A 82 15.72 -2.10 11.66
C PHE A 82 14.23 -2.41 11.50
N PHE A 83 13.79 -2.68 10.27
CA PHE A 83 12.39 -2.88 9.90
C PHE A 83 12.15 -4.23 9.24
N THR A 84 13.10 -5.17 9.31
CA THR A 84 13.06 -6.48 8.64
C THR A 84 11.77 -7.28 8.89
N ARG A 85 11.13 -7.13 10.06
CA ARG A 85 9.85 -7.78 10.38
C ARG A 85 8.63 -7.03 9.84
N GLN A 86 8.73 -5.72 9.63
CA GLN A 86 7.64 -4.85 9.18
C GLN A 86 7.71 -4.53 7.69
N TYR A 87 8.85 -4.79 7.05
CA TYR A 87 9.13 -4.57 5.64
C TYR A 87 8.54 -5.69 4.78
N LYS A 88 7.20 -5.76 4.75
CA LYS A 88 6.45 -6.78 4.00
C LYS A 88 6.37 -6.49 2.50
N TYR A 89 6.39 -5.22 2.10
CA TYR A 89 6.22 -4.79 0.69
C TYR A 89 7.38 -3.90 0.18
N PRO A 90 8.49 -4.51 -0.30
CA PRO A 90 9.63 -3.77 -0.83
C PRO A 90 9.30 -2.85 -2.03
N LYS A 91 9.97 -1.70 -2.21
CA LYS A 91 9.76 -0.83 -3.40
C LYS A 91 9.83 -1.57 -4.74
N LYS A 92 10.75 -2.54 -4.90
CA LYS A 92 10.81 -3.41 -6.09
C LYS A 92 9.57 -4.28 -6.25
N SER A 93 9.01 -4.71 -5.13
CA SER A 93 7.71 -5.36 -5.07
C SER A 93 6.59 -4.40 -5.42
N TRP A 94 6.71 -3.08 -5.42
CA TRP A 94 5.61 -2.19 -5.84
C TRP A 94 5.42 -2.11 -7.35
N ASN A 95 6.47 -2.33 -8.14
CA ASN A 95 6.31 -2.57 -9.58
C ASN A 95 5.70 -3.95 -9.84
N ARG A 96 6.05 -4.96 -9.03
CA ARG A 96 5.41 -6.27 -9.05
C ARG A 96 4.01 -6.28 -8.45
N ILE A 97 3.68 -5.50 -7.43
CA ILE A 97 2.37 -5.22 -6.80
C ILE A 97 1.60 -4.26 -7.70
N SER A 98 2.23 -3.56 -8.64
CA SER A 98 1.51 -2.93 -9.75
C SER A 98 1.09 -3.96 -10.81
N ILE A 99 1.71 -5.15 -10.80
CA ILE A 99 1.30 -6.36 -11.54
C ILE A 99 0.48 -7.29 -10.62
N ASP A 100 0.63 -7.22 -9.30
CA ASP A 100 -0.04 -8.05 -8.28
C ASP A 100 -1.28 -7.36 -7.71
N PHE A 101 -1.47 -6.07 -7.89
CA PHE A 101 -2.81 -5.43 -7.94
C PHE A 101 -3.53 -5.86 -9.21
N SER A 102 -2.79 -6.33 -10.23
CA SER A 102 -3.35 -6.98 -11.41
C SER A 102 -3.54 -8.48 -11.20
N MET A 103 -2.83 -9.13 -10.25
CA MET A 103 -2.97 -10.56 -9.94
C MET A 103 -3.81 -10.83 -8.70
N HIS A 104 -3.78 -10.11 -7.59
CA HIS A 104 -4.69 -10.32 -6.45
C HIS A 104 -6.13 -9.86 -6.71
N LEU A 105 -6.35 -8.91 -7.63
CA LEU A 105 -7.68 -8.67 -8.23
C LEU A 105 -8.00 -9.65 -9.39
N ALA A 106 -7.03 -10.46 -9.84
CA ALA A 106 -7.24 -11.50 -10.86
C ALA A 106 -7.11 -12.95 -10.35
N ILE A 107 -6.73 -13.18 -9.09
CA ILE A 107 -6.73 -14.49 -8.39
C ILE A 107 -8.16 -14.83 -7.94
N VAL A 108 -9.10 -13.93 -8.25
CA VAL A 108 -10.56 -14.15 -8.20
C VAL A 108 -11.10 -14.42 -9.62
N LEU A 109 -10.21 -14.50 -10.60
CA LEU A 109 -10.48 -14.92 -11.97
C LEU A 109 -9.49 -16.03 -12.33
N PHE A 110 -9.61 -17.17 -11.63
CA PHE A 110 -9.44 -18.57 -12.06
C PHE A 110 -9.14 -19.45 -10.83
#